data_AF-A0A1F8EJY7-F1
#
_entry.id   AF-A0A1F8EJY7-F1
#
_cell.length_a   1.000
_cell.length_b   1.000
_cell.length_c   1.000
_cell.angle_alpha   90.00
_cell.angle_beta   90.00
_cell.angle_gamma   90.00
#
_symmetry.space_group_name_H-M   'P 1'
#
loop_
_entity.id
_entity.type
_entity.pdbx_description
1 polymer ?
#
loop_
_entity_poly.entity_id
_entity_poly.type
_entity_poly.pdbx_seq_one_letter_code
_entity_poly.pdbx_strand_id
1 'polypeptide(L)'
;MNMPIVYNLLTTFKNMSILKAVNNNIIKMDIKGLILSEIKEKGETTVAQISKKTGFSRAYIHRFFQSLTEEGLIVKIGHANRARYVLPENSAVKKAKLDILSFNRMFPIKGLEEDKVFDLIKLETGIFENVSENTVGVVEYAFTEMLNNAIEHSHSDKVKVSVKRECGLIRFDIVDLGVGIFENLIHSRHLTSVEEAIQDLLKGKQTTAPEEHSGEGIFFTRRIADTFVIKSSQKRLFFDNAKNDFTVSSIKPVLGTKITFVVSEDSRRNLTEVFKKYTNESFEFSATEVTVKLYQSGGSRSFVSRSQAHRILYGLEKFRKITLDFFGVAMIGQGFADEIFRVWKNKYPETEIISLNDNEDIRFMISRAKEKLAQAEL
;
A
#
# COMPACT_ATOMS: atom_id res chain seq x y z
N MET A 1 -15.66 14.71 -84.70
CA MET A 1 -14.89 14.84 -83.43
C MET A 1 -14.50 13.44 -82.98
N ASN A 2 -13.20 13.26 -82.69
CA ASN A 2 -12.54 12.14 -81.99
C ASN A 2 -12.33 10.79 -82.70
N MET A 3 -11.13 10.66 -83.29
CA MET A 3 -10.22 9.52 -83.11
C MET A 3 -9.16 9.91 -82.04
N PRO A 4 -8.27 9.03 -81.56
CA PRO A 4 -8.34 7.60 -81.23
C PRO A 4 -7.80 7.37 -79.79
N ILE A 5 -7.49 6.13 -79.36
CA ILE A 5 -6.17 5.75 -78.82
C ILE A 5 -6.22 4.28 -78.37
N VAL A 6 -5.45 3.47 -79.09
CA VAL A 6 -5.00 2.13 -78.71
C VAL A 6 -3.91 2.31 -77.64
N TYR A 7 -4.13 1.88 -76.39
CA TYR A 7 -3.08 1.79 -75.38
C TYR A 7 -2.62 0.35 -75.17
N ASN A 8 -1.56 0.03 -75.91
CA ASN A 8 -0.43 -0.85 -75.59
C ASN A 8 -0.53 -1.81 -74.37
N LEU A 9 -0.71 -3.10 -74.65
CA LEU A 9 -0.44 -4.23 -73.73
C LEU A 9 1.05 -4.36 -73.32
N LEU A 10 1.96 -3.64 -73.98
CA LEU A 10 3.40 -3.65 -73.68
C LEU A 10 3.77 -2.88 -72.39
N THR A 11 2.89 -1.98 -71.91
CA THR A 11 3.13 -1.20 -70.68
C THR A 11 2.91 -2.03 -69.41
N THR A 12 2.03 -3.04 -69.47
CA THR A 12 1.65 -3.85 -68.31
C THR A 12 2.73 -4.88 -67.94
N PHE A 13 3.44 -5.43 -68.92
CA PHE A 13 4.53 -6.39 -68.68
C PHE A 13 5.82 -5.74 -68.14
N LYS A 14 6.11 -4.49 -68.54
CA LYS A 14 7.26 -3.73 -68.00
C LYS A 14 7.03 -3.36 -66.53
N ASN A 15 5.80 -3.05 -66.15
CA ASN A 15 5.41 -2.78 -64.75
C ASN A 15 5.41 -4.02 -63.87
N MET A 16 5.15 -5.23 -64.39
CA MET A 16 5.27 -6.47 -63.59
C MET A 16 6.72 -6.84 -63.30
N SER A 17 7.64 -6.50 -64.21
CA SER A 17 9.08 -6.68 -64.04
C SER A 17 9.65 -5.70 -63.02
N ILE A 18 9.17 -4.44 -63.07
CA ILE A 18 9.50 -3.40 -62.08
C ILE A 18 8.83 -3.68 -60.74
N LEU A 19 7.59 -4.19 -60.68
CA LEU A 19 6.99 -4.62 -59.42
C LEU A 19 7.74 -5.81 -58.82
N LYS A 20 8.17 -6.80 -59.62
CA LYS A 20 9.03 -7.90 -59.11
C LYS A 20 10.41 -7.39 -58.68
N ALA A 21 10.99 -6.40 -59.35
CA ALA A 21 12.26 -5.80 -58.96
C ALA A 21 12.14 -4.90 -57.71
N VAL A 22 11.01 -4.20 -57.53
CA VAL A 22 10.70 -3.40 -56.32
C VAL A 22 10.33 -4.33 -55.16
N ASN A 23 9.68 -5.47 -55.42
CA ASN A 23 9.41 -6.50 -54.41
C ASN A 23 10.68 -7.30 -54.05
N ASN A 24 11.64 -7.43 -54.96
CA ASN A 24 12.94 -8.06 -54.72
C ASN A 24 13.97 -7.09 -54.08
N ASN A 25 13.75 -5.77 -54.20
CA ASN A 25 14.48 -4.74 -53.44
C ASN A 25 13.89 -4.49 -52.04
N ILE A 26 12.84 -5.22 -51.65
CA ILE A 26 12.58 -5.55 -50.25
C ILE A 26 13.66 -6.55 -49.82
N ILE A 27 14.90 -6.05 -49.79
CA ILE A 27 15.96 -6.58 -48.95
C ILE A 27 15.28 -6.81 -47.62
N LYS A 28 15.27 -8.09 -47.19
CA LYS A 28 14.83 -8.59 -45.90
C LYS A 28 15.27 -7.59 -44.83
N MET A 29 14.45 -6.58 -44.55
CA MET A 29 14.87 -5.51 -43.67
C MET A 29 14.92 -6.17 -42.32
N ASP A 30 16.13 -6.37 -41.79
CA ASP A 30 16.32 -7.03 -40.52
C ASP A 30 15.81 -6.10 -39.42
N ILE A 31 14.51 -6.16 -39.18
CA ILE A 31 13.83 -5.33 -38.19
C ILE A 31 14.39 -5.64 -36.80
N LYS A 32 14.78 -6.89 -36.52
CA LYS A 32 15.42 -7.25 -35.25
C LYS A 32 16.78 -6.58 -35.12
N GLY A 33 17.63 -6.67 -36.14
CA GLY A 33 18.92 -5.99 -36.20
C GLY A 33 18.78 -4.48 -36.06
N LEU A 34 17.79 -3.87 -36.73
CA LEU A 34 17.49 -2.44 -36.61
C LEU A 34 17.06 -2.04 -35.19
N ILE A 35 16.22 -2.84 -34.53
CA ILE A 35 15.81 -2.59 -33.14
C ILE A 35 17.04 -2.62 -32.23
N LEU A 36 17.87 -3.66 -32.35
CA LEU A 36 19.07 -3.82 -31.52
C LEU A 36 20.10 -2.72 -31.78
N SER A 37 20.30 -2.31 -33.03
CA SER A 37 21.21 -1.20 -33.37
C SER A 37 20.72 0.13 -32.83
N GLU A 38 19.40 0.40 -32.92
CA GLU A 38 18.81 1.62 -32.38
C GLU A 38 19.02 1.72 -30.87
N ILE A 39 18.81 0.61 -30.16
CA ILE A 39 19.01 0.55 -28.71
C ILE A 39 20.50 0.70 -28.37
N LYS A 40 21.41 0.08 -29.12
CA LYS A 40 22.86 0.26 -28.91
C LYS A 40 23.31 1.71 -29.10
N GLU A 41 22.77 2.40 -30.09
CA GLU A 41 23.15 3.78 -30.40
C GLU A 41 22.54 4.78 -29.41
N LYS A 42 21.28 4.60 -29.04
CA LYS A 42 20.51 5.58 -28.25
C LYS A 42 20.29 5.20 -26.79
N GLY A 43 20.65 3.99 -26.40
CA GLY A 43 20.39 3.40 -25.09
C GLY A 43 18.99 2.80 -24.95
N GLU A 44 17.99 3.32 -25.67
CA GLU A 44 16.60 2.85 -25.61
C GLU A 44 15.84 3.10 -26.92
N THR A 45 14.72 2.41 -27.11
CA THR A 45 13.78 2.69 -28.22
C THR A 45 12.33 2.35 -27.86
N THR A 46 11.40 2.68 -28.75
CA THR A 46 9.96 2.39 -28.62
C THR A 46 9.40 1.80 -29.92
N VAL A 47 8.30 1.05 -29.81
CA VAL A 47 7.55 0.54 -30.97
C VAL A 47 7.14 1.69 -31.91
N ALA A 48 6.77 2.85 -31.36
CA ALA A 48 6.37 4.01 -32.14
C ALA A 48 7.53 4.61 -32.95
N GLN A 49 8.74 4.67 -32.39
CA GLN A 49 9.93 5.16 -33.08
C GLN A 49 10.33 4.24 -34.24
N ILE A 50 10.35 2.92 -34.02
CA ILE A 50 10.68 1.95 -35.07
C ILE A 50 9.57 1.91 -36.14
N SER A 51 8.29 1.97 -35.76
CA SER A 51 7.19 2.08 -36.72
C SER A 51 7.32 3.34 -37.59
N LYS A 52 7.68 4.49 -37.00
CA LYS A 52 7.94 5.73 -37.76
C LYS A 52 9.16 5.63 -38.69
N LYS A 53 10.24 4.96 -38.26
CA LYS A 53 11.46 4.75 -39.06
C LYS A 53 11.25 3.80 -40.24
N THR A 54 10.43 2.76 -40.05
CA THR A 54 10.26 1.68 -41.01
C THR A 54 9.03 1.84 -41.91
N GLY A 55 8.08 2.68 -41.53
CA GLY A 55 6.80 2.84 -42.23
C GLY A 55 5.80 1.70 -41.97
N PHE A 56 6.18 0.65 -41.24
CA PHE A 56 5.28 -0.46 -40.92
C PHE A 56 4.32 -0.12 -39.77
N SER A 57 3.19 -0.85 -39.71
CA SER A 57 2.21 -0.69 -38.64
C SER A 57 2.80 -1.06 -37.27
N ARG A 58 2.30 -0.40 -36.21
CA ARG A 58 2.74 -0.70 -34.83
C ARG A 58 2.52 -2.15 -34.45
N ALA A 59 1.42 -2.77 -34.91
CA ALA A 59 1.11 -4.17 -34.65
C ALA A 59 2.14 -5.11 -35.28
N TYR A 60 2.60 -4.81 -36.49
CA TYR A 60 3.65 -5.57 -37.17
C TYR A 60 4.99 -5.46 -36.43
N ILE A 61 5.41 -4.23 -36.06
CA ILE A 61 6.64 -3.99 -35.31
C ILE A 61 6.59 -4.62 -33.92
N HIS A 62 5.44 -4.59 -33.23
CA HIS A 62 5.27 -5.15 -31.90
C HIS A 62 5.65 -6.64 -31.84
N ARG A 63 5.37 -7.42 -32.88
CA ARG A 63 5.74 -8.84 -32.93
C ARG A 63 7.25 -9.08 -32.83
N PHE A 64 8.06 -8.19 -33.41
CA PHE A 64 9.52 -8.29 -33.34
C PHE A 64 10.04 -7.90 -31.96
N PHE A 65 9.46 -6.87 -31.34
CA PHE A 65 9.77 -6.54 -29.94
C PHE A 65 9.41 -7.69 -28.99
N GLN A 66 8.22 -8.28 -29.16
CA GLN A 66 7.80 -9.43 -28.37
C GLN A 66 8.78 -10.61 -28.53
N SER A 67 9.14 -10.97 -29.76
CA SER A 67 10.12 -12.03 -30.02
C SER A 67 11.51 -11.72 -29.43
N LEU A 68 12.01 -10.49 -29.52
CA LEU A 68 13.29 -10.11 -28.91
C LEU A 68 13.24 -10.11 -27.37
N THR A 69 12.09 -9.79 -26.78
CA THR A 69 11.88 -9.88 -25.33
C THR A 69 11.79 -11.33 -24.86
N GLU A 70 11.09 -12.19 -25.61
CA GLU A 70 11.03 -13.64 -25.36
C GLU A 70 12.42 -14.30 -25.50
N GLU A 71 13.25 -13.82 -26.45
CA GLU A 71 14.65 -14.23 -26.63
C GLU A 71 15.61 -13.64 -25.59
N GLY A 72 15.13 -12.76 -24.69
CA GLY A 72 15.96 -12.12 -23.66
C GLY A 72 16.97 -11.10 -24.20
N LEU A 73 16.86 -10.71 -25.48
CA LEU A 73 17.79 -9.77 -26.14
C LEU A 73 17.48 -8.30 -25.82
N ILE A 74 16.26 -8.01 -25.38
CA ILE A 74 15.83 -6.69 -24.93
C ILE A 74 14.87 -6.81 -23.75
N VAL A 75 14.89 -5.83 -22.86
CA VAL A 75 13.99 -5.73 -21.71
C VAL A 75 13.00 -4.58 -21.93
N LYS A 76 11.73 -4.83 -21.68
CA LYS A 76 10.68 -3.81 -21.70
C LYS A 76 10.65 -3.10 -20.35
N ILE A 77 10.77 -1.78 -20.36
CA ILE A 77 10.71 -0.90 -19.20
C ILE A 77 9.50 0.02 -19.31
N GLY A 78 8.75 0.16 -18.22
CA GLY A 78 7.51 0.94 -18.18
C GLY A 78 6.31 0.28 -18.89
N HIS A 79 5.15 0.94 -18.82
CA HIS A 79 3.88 0.39 -19.30
C HIS A 79 3.19 1.29 -20.34
N ALA A 80 2.39 0.67 -21.21
CA ALA A 80 1.56 1.34 -22.23
C ALA A 80 2.33 2.41 -23.03
N ASN A 81 1.87 3.66 -22.99
CA ASN A 81 2.45 4.78 -23.77
C ASN A 81 3.85 5.21 -23.30
N ARG A 82 4.32 4.69 -22.16
CA ARG A 82 5.67 4.92 -21.64
C ARG A 82 6.58 3.69 -21.77
N ALA A 83 6.12 2.63 -22.44
CA ALA A 83 6.93 1.44 -22.66
C ALA A 83 8.12 1.76 -23.58
N ARG A 84 9.33 1.55 -23.05
CA ARG A 84 10.60 1.64 -23.76
C ARG A 84 11.29 0.28 -23.69
N TYR A 85 12.21 0.04 -24.62
CA TYR A 85 12.98 -1.19 -24.68
C TYR A 85 14.46 -0.85 -24.66
N VAL A 86 15.20 -1.59 -23.85
CA VAL A 86 16.64 -1.44 -23.62
C VAL A 86 17.34 -2.78 -23.77
N LEU A 87 18.67 -2.76 -23.88
CA LEU A 87 19.46 -3.99 -23.78
C LEU A 87 19.37 -4.54 -22.35
N PRO A 88 19.49 -5.87 -22.16
CA PRO A 88 19.44 -6.53 -20.85
C PRO A 88 20.65 -6.22 -19.94
N GLU A 89 21.45 -5.20 -20.27
CA GLU A 89 22.58 -4.76 -19.48
C GLU A 89 22.08 -3.96 -18.26
N ASN A 90 22.56 -4.32 -17.06
CA ASN A 90 22.13 -3.71 -15.79
C ASN A 90 22.23 -2.18 -15.78
N SER A 91 23.25 -1.59 -16.40
CA SER A 91 23.43 -0.13 -16.47
C SER A 91 22.40 0.55 -17.37
N ALA A 92 22.04 -0.06 -18.51
CA ALA A 92 21.06 0.47 -19.45
C ALA A 92 19.64 0.39 -18.88
N VAL A 93 19.29 -0.74 -18.25
CA VAL A 93 18.03 -0.93 -17.51
C VAL A 93 17.91 0.08 -16.38
N LYS A 94 18.96 0.23 -15.57
CA LYS A 94 18.98 1.20 -14.47
C LYS A 94 18.78 2.62 -14.98
N LYS A 95 19.50 3.03 -16.03
CA LYS A 95 19.40 4.37 -16.61
C LYS A 95 18.00 4.67 -17.16
N ALA A 96 17.39 3.73 -17.89
CA ALA A 96 16.09 3.94 -18.52
C ALA A 96 14.92 4.01 -17.53
N LYS A 97 15.03 3.36 -16.37
CA LYS A 97 13.98 3.40 -15.36
C LYS A 97 14.05 4.60 -14.41
N LEU A 98 15.21 5.30 -14.29
CA LEU A 98 15.39 6.44 -13.38
C LEU A 98 14.30 7.51 -13.50
N ASP A 99 13.84 7.81 -14.72
CA ASP A 99 12.82 8.83 -14.97
C ASP A 99 11.38 8.33 -14.71
N ILE A 100 11.20 7.03 -14.47
CA ILE A 100 9.91 6.42 -14.22
C ILE A 100 9.67 6.38 -12.71
N LEU A 101 9.13 7.48 -12.20
CA LEU A 101 8.84 7.64 -10.77
C LEU A 101 7.37 7.35 -10.41
N SER A 102 6.66 6.61 -11.25
CA SER A 102 5.25 6.27 -11.02
C SER A 102 4.89 4.92 -11.62
N PHE A 103 4.14 4.13 -10.86
CA PHE A 103 3.53 2.86 -11.23
C PHE A 103 2.02 2.92 -10.96
N ASN A 104 1.20 2.43 -11.87
CA ASN A 104 -0.26 2.36 -11.67
C ASN A 104 -0.83 1.23 -12.52
N ARG A 105 -1.34 0.18 -11.87
CA ARG A 105 -1.90 -1.01 -12.52
C ARG A 105 -3.07 -1.57 -11.73
N MET A 106 -3.92 -2.29 -12.48
CA MET A 106 -4.98 -3.12 -11.93
C MET A 106 -4.54 -4.58 -12.07
N PHE A 107 -4.62 -5.33 -10.99
CA PHE A 107 -4.29 -6.75 -10.96
C PHE A 107 -5.55 -7.57 -10.66
N PRO A 108 -5.74 -8.74 -11.31
CA PRO A 108 -6.65 -9.75 -10.76
C PRO A 108 -6.12 -10.23 -9.41
N ILE A 109 -6.98 -10.42 -8.42
CA ILE A 109 -6.56 -10.93 -7.10
C ILE A 109 -6.23 -12.42 -7.14
N LYS A 110 -6.93 -13.20 -7.97
CA LYS A 110 -6.72 -14.64 -8.06
C LYS A 110 -5.29 -14.98 -8.47
N GLY A 111 -4.54 -15.61 -7.57
CA GLY A 111 -3.14 -16.00 -7.77
C GLY A 111 -2.16 -14.83 -7.79
N LEU A 112 -2.57 -13.67 -7.25
CA LEU A 112 -1.67 -12.54 -7.04
C LEU A 112 -0.79 -12.81 -5.81
N GLU A 113 0.49 -12.52 -5.94
CA GLU A 113 1.47 -12.61 -4.85
C GLU A 113 2.09 -11.21 -4.68
N GLU A 114 2.04 -10.70 -3.45
CA GLU A 114 2.37 -9.32 -3.12
C GLU A 114 3.85 -8.98 -3.32
N ASP A 115 4.73 -9.92 -3.02
CA ASP A 115 6.19 -9.84 -3.22
C ASP A 115 6.53 -9.69 -4.70
N LYS A 116 5.91 -10.50 -5.58
CA LYS A 116 6.09 -10.43 -7.03
C LYS A 116 5.63 -9.10 -7.61
N VAL A 117 4.56 -8.52 -7.06
CA VAL A 117 4.11 -7.17 -7.48
C VAL A 117 5.14 -6.12 -7.07
N PHE A 118 5.72 -6.23 -5.88
CA PHE A 118 6.75 -5.29 -5.42
C PHE A 118 8.04 -5.39 -6.26
N ASP A 119 8.50 -6.60 -6.56
CA ASP A 119 9.64 -6.86 -7.45
C ASP A 119 9.40 -6.32 -8.86
N LEU A 120 8.18 -6.47 -9.38
CA LEU A 120 7.78 -5.89 -10.66
C LEU A 120 7.90 -4.36 -10.66
N ILE A 121 7.53 -3.70 -9.55
CA ILE A 121 7.68 -2.24 -9.41
C ILE A 121 9.16 -1.85 -9.37
N LYS A 122 10.00 -2.58 -8.61
CA LYS A 122 11.46 -2.37 -8.57
C LYS A 122 12.11 -2.55 -9.94
N LEU A 123 11.65 -3.53 -10.71
CA LEU A 123 12.17 -3.85 -12.04
C LEU A 123 11.83 -2.76 -13.07
N GLU A 124 10.58 -2.31 -13.07
CA GLU A 124 10.07 -1.43 -14.14
C GLU A 124 10.22 0.07 -13.85
N THR A 125 10.57 0.46 -12.62
CA THR A 125 10.57 1.86 -12.19
C THR A 125 11.85 2.28 -11.46
N GLY A 126 12.13 3.57 -11.50
CA GLY A 126 13.22 4.22 -10.76
C GLY A 126 12.80 4.70 -9.37
N ILE A 127 11.60 4.34 -8.90
CA ILE A 127 11.04 4.81 -7.62
C ILE A 127 12.01 4.55 -6.46
N PHE A 128 12.61 3.38 -6.43
CA PHE A 128 13.49 2.93 -5.35
C PHE A 128 14.99 3.14 -5.63
N GLU A 129 15.33 3.78 -6.76
CA GLU A 129 16.73 4.05 -7.10
C GLU A 129 17.29 5.22 -6.30
N ASN A 130 18.50 5.10 -5.77
CA ASN A 130 19.11 6.10 -4.88
C ASN A 130 18.26 6.41 -3.64
N VAL A 131 17.54 5.41 -3.13
CA VAL A 131 16.83 5.44 -1.84
C VAL A 131 17.58 4.54 -0.88
N SER A 132 17.64 4.91 0.41
CA SER A 132 18.33 4.07 1.41
C SER A 132 17.67 2.69 1.53
N GLU A 133 18.46 1.64 1.77
CA GLU A 133 17.95 0.28 1.97
C GLU A 133 16.92 0.21 3.10
N ASN A 134 17.14 0.97 4.19
CA ASN A 134 16.18 1.08 5.29
C ASN A 134 14.82 1.61 4.80
N THR A 135 14.80 2.71 4.03
CA THR A 135 13.55 3.26 3.51
C THR A 135 12.88 2.30 2.53
N VAL A 136 13.64 1.64 1.66
CA VAL A 136 13.09 0.62 0.74
C VAL A 136 12.46 -0.53 1.51
N GLY A 137 13.14 -1.05 2.55
CA GLY A 137 12.61 -2.13 3.40
C GLY A 137 11.35 -1.72 4.17
N VAL A 138 11.26 -0.47 4.63
CA VAL A 138 10.02 0.07 5.24
C VAL A 138 8.86 0.09 4.23
N VAL A 139 9.12 0.55 3.00
CA VAL A 139 8.07 0.60 1.97
C VAL A 139 7.69 -0.80 1.53
N GLU A 140 8.65 -1.71 1.39
CA GLU A 140 8.45 -3.12 1.04
C GLU A 140 7.52 -3.80 2.02
N TYR A 141 7.87 -3.79 3.31
CA TYR A 141 7.03 -4.33 4.39
C TYR A 141 5.63 -3.73 4.37
N ALA A 142 5.52 -2.40 4.34
CA ALA A 142 4.24 -1.73 4.33
C ALA A 142 3.39 -2.08 3.10
N PHE A 143 4.03 -2.19 1.93
CA PHE A 143 3.35 -2.48 0.68
C PHE A 143 2.82 -3.92 0.66
N THR A 144 3.66 -4.90 1.00
CA THR A 144 3.30 -6.32 0.97
C THR A 144 2.19 -6.60 1.97
N GLU A 145 2.28 -6.10 3.20
CA GLU A 145 1.23 -6.22 4.20
C GLU A 145 -0.12 -5.66 3.70
N MET A 146 -0.12 -4.48 3.08
CA MET A 146 -1.38 -3.84 2.65
C MET A 146 -1.97 -4.49 1.39
N LEU A 147 -1.12 -5.00 0.49
CA LEU A 147 -1.58 -5.74 -0.68
C LEU A 147 -2.10 -7.12 -0.29
N ASN A 148 -1.40 -7.82 0.62
CA ASN A 148 -1.83 -9.12 1.13
C ASN A 148 -3.19 -9.01 1.85
N ASN A 149 -3.38 -8.00 2.70
CA ASN A 149 -4.69 -7.72 3.31
C ASN A 149 -5.81 -7.53 2.26
N ALA A 150 -5.51 -6.90 1.12
CA ALA A 150 -6.49 -6.76 0.04
C ALA A 150 -6.74 -8.10 -0.66
N ILE A 151 -5.72 -8.93 -0.86
CA ILE A 151 -5.84 -10.26 -1.47
C ILE A 151 -6.70 -11.18 -0.61
N GLU A 152 -6.45 -11.21 0.69
CA GLU A 152 -7.07 -12.16 1.62
C GLU A 152 -8.49 -11.76 2.04
N HIS A 153 -8.74 -10.46 2.25
CA HIS A 153 -9.93 -10.01 2.97
C HIS A 153 -10.87 -9.13 2.15
N SER A 154 -10.49 -8.65 0.97
CA SER A 154 -11.38 -7.76 0.20
C SER A 154 -12.56 -8.51 -0.41
N HIS A 155 -12.39 -9.78 -0.79
CA HIS A 155 -13.30 -10.52 -1.68
C HIS A 155 -13.55 -9.81 -3.02
N SER A 156 -12.64 -8.95 -3.46
CA SER A 156 -12.68 -8.27 -4.76
C SER A 156 -12.11 -9.16 -5.88
N ASP A 157 -12.57 -8.99 -7.11
CA ASP A 157 -11.93 -9.66 -8.27
C ASP A 157 -10.58 -9.05 -8.62
N LYS A 158 -10.41 -7.74 -8.33
CA LYS A 158 -9.26 -6.94 -8.74
C LYS A 158 -8.84 -5.97 -7.65
N VAL A 159 -7.55 -5.64 -7.67
CA VAL A 159 -6.94 -4.61 -6.82
C VAL A 159 -6.16 -3.63 -7.68
N LYS A 160 -6.34 -2.34 -7.42
CA LYS A 160 -5.55 -1.28 -8.04
C LYS A 160 -4.37 -0.96 -7.13
N VAL A 161 -3.18 -1.04 -7.72
CA VAL A 161 -1.92 -0.67 -7.09
C VAL A 161 -1.39 0.57 -7.77
N SER A 162 -1.05 1.59 -6.99
CA SER A 162 -0.35 2.78 -7.49
C SER A 162 0.80 3.12 -6.57
N VAL A 163 1.99 3.35 -7.11
CA VAL A 163 3.18 3.75 -6.35
C VAL A 163 3.80 4.96 -7.05
N LYS A 164 4.28 5.94 -6.29
CA LYS A 164 4.87 7.15 -6.84
C LYS A 164 5.95 7.67 -5.93
N ARG A 165 7.04 8.16 -6.52
CA ARG A 165 8.03 9.00 -5.85
C ARG A 165 7.92 10.42 -6.38
N GLU A 166 7.65 11.36 -5.50
CA GLU A 166 7.59 12.77 -5.86
C GLU A 166 7.89 13.67 -4.66
N CYS A 167 8.55 14.81 -4.90
CA CYS A 167 8.81 15.81 -3.88
C CYS A 167 9.49 15.27 -2.59
N GLY A 168 10.41 14.33 -2.71
CA GLY A 168 11.09 13.73 -1.55
C GLY A 168 10.25 12.69 -0.80
N LEU A 169 9.13 12.25 -1.36
CA LEU A 169 8.19 11.32 -0.73
C LEU A 169 7.98 10.09 -1.61
N ILE A 170 7.88 8.93 -0.97
CA ILE A 170 7.39 7.69 -1.58
C ILE A 170 5.98 7.44 -1.06
N ARG A 171 5.05 7.27 -1.99
CA ARG A 171 3.64 7.03 -1.72
C ARG A 171 3.19 5.77 -2.44
N PHE A 172 2.39 4.96 -1.77
CA PHE A 172 1.56 3.98 -2.46
C PHE A 172 0.08 4.07 -2.07
N ASP A 173 -0.77 3.64 -2.99
CA ASP A 173 -2.20 3.44 -2.81
C ASP A 173 -2.55 1.99 -3.20
N ILE A 174 -3.20 1.26 -2.29
CA ILE A 174 -3.85 -0.03 -2.55
C ILE A 174 -5.34 0.19 -2.48
N VAL A 175 -6.06 -0.16 -3.55
CA VAL A 175 -7.52 0.05 -3.67
C VAL A 175 -8.21 -1.20 -4.17
N ASP A 176 -9.04 -1.80 -3.33
CA ASP A 176 -9.99 -2.83 -3.72
C ASP A 176 -11.41 -2.24 -3.87
N LEU A 177 -12.30 -2.98 -4.53
CA LEU A 177 -13.73 -2.64 -4.64
C LEU A 177 -14.59 -3.71 -3.96
N GLY A 178 -14.04 -4.34 -2.92
CA GLY A 178 -14.64 -5.46 -2.22
C GLY A 178 -15.60 -5.03 -1.11
N VAL A 179 -15.73 -5.90 -0.10
CA VAL A 179 -16.61 -5.70 1.06
C VAL A 179 -16.23 -4.45 1.87
N GLY A 180 -14.93 -4.15 1.94
CA GLY A 180 -14.39 -3.06 2.73
C GLY A 180 -14.03 -3.48 4.15
N ILE A 181 -12.97 -2.88 4.70
CA ILE A 181 -12.35 -3.31 5.95
C ILE A 181 -13.30 -3.22 7.15
N PHE A 182 -14.11 -2.16 7.24
CA PHE A 182 -15.01 -1.98 8.37
C PHE A 182 -16.19 -2.95 8.32
N GLU A 183 -16.79 -3.16 7.15
CA GLU A 183 -17.89 -4.11 7.00
C GLU A 183 -17.41 -5.54 7.25
N ASN A 184 -16.22 -5.90 6.74
CA ASN A 184 -15.62 -7.20 7.02
C ASN A 184 -15.40 -7.43 8.54
N LEU A 185 -14.90 -6.41 9.25
CA LEU A 185 -14.74 -6.48 10.71
C LEU A 185 -16.09 -6.58 11.43
N ILE A 186 -17.10 -5.81 11.02
CA ILE A 186 -18.44 -5.87 11.60
C ILE A 186 -19.00 -7.30 11.53
N HIS A 187 -18.94 -7.92 10.35
CA HIS A 187 -19.46 -9.27 10.15
C HIS A 187 -18.67 -10.34 10.90
N SER A 188 -17.34 -10.30 10.82
CA SER A 188 -16.47 -11.33 11.40
C SER A 188 -16.38 -11.27 12.93
N ARG A 189 -16.69 -10.12 13.54
CA ARG A 189 -16.52 -9.87 14.98
C ARG A 189 -17.83 -9.57 15.69
N HIS A 190 -18.95 -9.63 14.97
CA HIS A 190 -20.29 -9.28 15.47
C HIS A 190 -20.35 -7.88 16.11
N LEU A 191 -19.64 -6.91 15.51
CA LEU A 191 -19.66 -5.53 15.98
C LEU A 191 -20.96 -4.87 15.54
N THR A 192 -21.38 -3.84 16.25
CA THR A 192 -22.68 -3.19 16.01
C THR A 192 -22.60 -1.96 15.13
N SER A 193 -21.39 -1.44 14.87
CA SER A 193 -21.20 -0.20 14.11
C SER A 193 -19.80 -0.08 13.49
N VAL A 194 -19.67 0.82 12.51
CA VAL A 194 -18.38 1.20 11.92
C VAL A 194 -17.47 1.85 12.97
N GLU A 195 -18.03 2.59 13.92
CA GLU A 195 -17.29 3.16 15.05
C GLU A 195 -16.62 2.07 15.90
N GLU A 196 -17.34 0.99 16.23
CA GLU A 196 -16.78 -0.17 16.93
C GLU A 196 -15.72 -0.88 16.10
N ALA A 197 -15.92 -1.03 14.78
CA ALA A 197 -14.92 -1.60 13.88
C ALA A 197 -13.63 -0.78 13.85
N ILE A 198 -13.74 0.56 13.84
CA ILE A 198 -12.58 1.45 13.95
C ILE A 198 -11.87 1.26 15.28
N GLN A 199 -12.62 1.24 16.38
CA GLN A 199 -12.06 1.05 17.72
C GLN A 199 -11.33 -0.30 17.86
N ASP A 200 -11.91 -1.37 17.32
CA ASP A 200 -11.30 -2.71 17.32
C ASP A 200 -10.04 -2.75 16.46
N LEU A 201 -10.11 -2.25 15.21
CA LEU A 201 -8.98 -2.22 14.28
C LEU A 201 -7.73 -1.54 14.89
N LEU A 202 -7.93 -0.45 15.61
CA LEU A 202 -6.82 0.35 16.14
C LEU A 202 -6.13 -0.26 17.35
N LYS A 203 -6.77 -1.22 18.04
CA LYS A 203 -6.16 -1.96 19.16
C LYS A 203 -5.06 -2.93 18.70
N GLY A 204 -5.05 -3.36 17.44
CA GLY A 204 -4.06 -4.30 16.90
C GLY A 204 -4.26 -5.76 17.35
N LYS A 205 -3.47 -6.67 16.76
CA LYS A 205 -3.51 -8.13 16.99
C LYS A 205 -4.88 -8.68 16.63
N GLN A 206 -5.47 -8.09 15.60
CA GLN A 206 -6.85 -8.31 15.19
C GLN A 206 -6.84 -9.22 13.96
N THR A 207 -7.04 -10.50 14.22
CA THR A 207 -7.12 -11.55 13.20
C THR A 207 -8.32 -12.44 13.51
N THR A 208 -8.99 -12.88 12.46
CA THR A 208 -10.05 -13.91 12.51
C THR A 208 -9.48 -15.31 12.31
N ALA A 209 -8.21 -15.42 11.89
CA ALA A 209 -7.47 -16.66 11.66
C ALA A 209 -6.07 -16.54 12.32
N PRO A 210 -5.97 -16.72 13.65
CA PRO A 210 -4.72 -16.51 14.39
C PRO A 210 -3.56 -17.44 14.00
N GLU A 211 -3.87 -18.59 13.40
CA GLU A 211 -2.87 -19.55 12.93
C GLU A 211 -2.25 -19.17 11.58
N GLU A 212 -2.93 -18.32 10.80
CA GLU A 212 -2.52 -17.95 9.44
C GLU A 212 -2.10 -16.46 9.36
N HIS A 213 -2.69 -15.59 10.18
CA HIS A 213 -2.39 -14.15 10.20
C HIS A 213 -2.26 -13.62 11.62
N SER A 214 -1.21 -12.86 11.90
CA SER A 214 -0.99 -12.23 13.21
C SER A 214 -1.99 -11.11 13.52
N GLY A 215 -2.60 -10.51 12.48
CA GLY A 215 -3.52 -9.38 12.64
C GLY A 215 -2.81 -8.07 13.03
N GLU A 216 -1.53 -7.96 12.68
CA GLU A 216 -0.65 -6.89 13.15
C GLU A 216 -0.25 -5.91 12.04
N GLY A 217 -0.39 -6.31 10.77
CA GLY A 217 0.05 -5.55 9.59
C GLY A 217 -0.39 -4.09 9.64
N ILE A 218 -1.70 -3.82 9.72
CA ILE A 218 -2.22 -2.45 9.78
C ILE A 218 -1.68 -1.67 10.99
N PHE A 219 -1.50 -2.33 12.14
CA PHE A 219 -1.03 -1.70 13.36
C PHE A 219 0.42 -1.21 13.25
N PHE A 220 1.30 -2.01 12.63
CA PHE A 220 2.70 -1.67 12.41
C PHE A 220 2.89 -0.76 11.21
N THR A 221 2.23 -1.06 10.08
CA THR A 221 2.28 -0.23 8.87
C THR A 221 1.84 1.20 9.14
N ARG A 222 0.76 1.41 9.91
CA ARG A 222 0.32 2.78 10.23
C ARG A 222 1.32 3.56 11.07
N ARG A 223 2.20 2.90 11.83
CA ARG A 223 3.18 3.54 12.74
C ARG A 223 4.51 3.84 12.07
N ILE A 224 4.92 3.00 11.11
CA ILE A 224 6.15 3.22 10.36
C ILE A 224 5.99 4.27 9.25
N ALA A 225 4.75 4.59 8.85
CA ALA A 225 4.46 5.65 7.90
C ALA A 225 4.75 7.05 8.47
N ASP A 226 4.96 8.03 7.60
CA ASP A 226 4.84 9.46 7.97
C ASP A 226 3.36 9.85 7.98
N THR A 227 2.63 9.38 6.97
CA THR A 227 1.18 9.53 6.86
C THR A 227 0.55 8.22 6.43
N PHE A 228 -0.52 7.84 7.12
CA PHE A 228 -1.31 6.66 6.79
C PHE A 228 -2.79 7.03 6.69
N VAL A 229 -3.48 6.52 5.68
CA VAL A 229 -4.91 6.82 5.45
C VAL A 229 -5.66 5.55 5.12
N ILE A 230 -6.77 5.34 5.82
CA ILE A 230 -7.76 4.31 5.48
C ILE A 230 -9.04 5.02 5.05
N LYS A 231 -9.60 4.64 3.91
CA LYS A 231 -10.94 5.03 3.47
C LYS A 231 -11.73 3.76 3.17
N SER A 232 -12.88 3.61 3.81
CA SER A 232 -13.79 2.48 3.61
C SER A 232 -15.17 2.87 4.13
N SER A 233 -16.22 2.33 3.52
CA SER A 233 -17.61 2.69 3.89
C SER A 233 -17.75 4.23 3.89
N GLN A 234 -18.30 4.83 4.93
CA GLN A 234 -18.48 6.28 5.06
C GLN A 234 -17.42 6.98 5.93
N LYS A 235 -16.25 6.34 6.15
CA LYS A 235 -15.23 6.85 7.08
C LYS A 235 -13.86 6.98 6.43
N ARG A 236 -13.13 8.01 6.87
CA ARG A 236 -11.71 8.21 6.62
C ARG A 236 -10.98 8.31 7.94
N LEU A 237 -9.96 7.49 8.09
CA LEU A 237 -8.98 7.55 9.17
C LEU A 237 -7.72 8.17 8.61
N PHE A 238 -7.20 9.20 9.26
CA PHE A 238 -5.99 9.91 8.85
C PHE A 238 -5.02 9.97 10.02
N PHE A 239 -3.85 9.36 9.84
CA PHE A 239 -2.74 9.37 10.79
C PHE A 239 -1.64 10.26 10.23
N ASP A 240 -1.25 11.29 10.99
CA ASP A 240 -0.09 12.14 10.73
C ASP A 240 0.93 11.88 11.85
N ASN A 241 1.82 10.91 11.62
CA ASN A 241 2.81 10.51 12.61
C ASN A 241 3.94 11.53 12.76
N ALA A 242 4.06 12.49 11.84
CA ALA A 242 4.98 13.60 11.99
C ALA A 242 4.48 14.59 13.06
N LYS A 243 3.16 14.72 13.23
CA LYS A 243 2.52 15.57 14.24
C LYS A 243 1.94 14.81 15.43
N ASN A 244 2.07 13.49 15.43
CA ASN A 244 1.41 12.60 16.39
C ASN A 244 -0.11 12.86 16.46
N ASP A 245 -0.73 13.08 15.29
CA ASP A 245 -2.15 13.40 15.18
C ASP A 245 -2.94 12.27 14.51
N PHE A 246 -4.18 12.12 14.96
CA PHE A 246 -5.14 11.17 14.43
C PHE A 246 -6.53 11.78 14.35
N THR A 247 -7.11 11.68 13.16
CA THR A 247 -8.46 12.18 12.86
C THR A 247 -9.32 11.08 12.21
N VAL A 248 -10.57 10.99 12.68
CA VAL A 248 -11.65 10.23 12.04
C VAL A 248 -12.65 11.23 11.46
N SER A 249 -12.91 11.15 10.16
CA SER A 249 -13.85 12.03 9.47
C SER A 249 -14.88 11.23 8.67
N SER A 250 -16.12 11.70 8.64
CA SER A 250 -17.13 11.18 7.72
C SER A 250 -16.83 11.65 6.30
N ILE A 251 -16.97 10.75 5.33
CA ILE A 251 -16.80 11.01 3.90
C ILE A 251 -18.01 10.47 3.13
N LYS A 252 -18.11 10.81 1.84
CA LYS A 252 -19.06 10.11 0.96
C LYS A 252 -18.74 8.61 0.98
N PRO A 253 -19.76 7.73 1.01
CA PRO A 253 -19.56 6.29 0.98
C PRO A 253 -18.66 5.87 -0.19
N VAL A 254 -17.72 4.97 0.09
CA VAL A 254 -16.85 4.33 -0.90
C VAL A 254 -17.03 2.82 -0.86
N LEU A 255 -16.92 2.19 -2.03
CA LEU A 255 -16.86 0.73 -2.15
C LEU A 255 -15.45 0.24 -1.81
N GLY A 256 -15.36 -0.93 -1.18
CA GLY A 256 -14.10 -1.54 -0.78
C GLY A 256 -13.27 -0.69 0.19
N THR A 257 -11.97 -0.94 0.16
CA THR A 257 -10.99 -0.21 0.97
C THR A 257 -9.98 0.51 0.07
N LYS A 258 -9.62 1.73 0.46
CA LYS A 258 -8.43 2.42 -0.01
C LYS A 258 -7.47 2.66 1.14
N ILE A 259 -6.27 2.09 1.03
CA ILE A 259 -5.12 2.40 1.86
C ILE A 259 -4.20 3.36 1.13
N THR A 260 -3.78 4.44 1.80
CA THR A 260 -2.67 5.30 1.36
C THR A 260 -1.58 5.24 2.41
N PHE A 261 -0.36 4.96 1.95
CA PHE A 261 0.86 5.05 2.76
C PHE A 261 1.79 6.10 2.15
N VAL A 262 2.41 6.92 3.00
CA VAL A 262 3.41 7.91 2.61
C VAL A 262 4.57 7.89 3.59
N VAL A 263 5.79 7.92 3.06
CA VAL A 263 7.04 8.07 3.83
C VAL A 263 8.01 8.96 3.06
N SER A 264 8.83 9.73 3.77
CA SER A 264 9.96 10.44 3.19
C SER A 264 10.99 9.46 2.61
N GLU A 265 11.58 9.78 1.46
CA GLU A 265 12.67 8.99 0.89
C GLU A 265 13.92 8.97 1.80
N ASP A 266 14.09 10.04 2.60
CA ASP A 266 15.15 10.21 3.59
C ASP A 266 14.71 9.81 5.01
N SER A 267 13.64 9.03 5.13
CA SER A 267 13.10 8.61 6.43
C SER A 267 14.13 7.86 7.26
N ARG A 268 14.28 8.30 8.52
CA ARG A 268 15.08 7.62 9.54
C ARG A 268 14.27 6.61 10.35
N ARG A 269 12.97 6.47 10.05
CA ARG A 269 12.13 5.50 10.75
C ARG A 269 12.65 4.10 10.49
N ASN A 270 12.74 3.30 11.55
CA ASN A 270 13.27 1.95 11.47
C ASN A 270 12.21 0.94 11.91
N LEU A 271 11.96 -0.06 11.06
CA LEU A 271 10.95 -1.08 11.31
C LEU A 271 11.24 -1.87 12.59
N THR A 272 12.51 -2.19 12.86
CA THR A 272 12.94 -2.91 14.06
C THR A 272 12.67 -2.11 15.33
N GLU A 273 12.89 -0.79 15.31
CA GLU A 273 12.58 0.08 16.46
C GLU A 273 11.08 0.09 16.77
N VAL A 274 10.23 0.14 15.73
CA VAL A 274 8.77 0.06 15.92
C VAL A 274 8.37 -1.30 16.47
N PHE A 275 8.89 -2.41 15.93
CA PHE A 275 8.62 -3.74 16.47
C PHE A 275 9.03 -3.87 17.93
N LYS A 276 10.27 -3.51 18.28
CA LYS A 276 10.80 -3.57 19.65
C LYS A 276 9.95 -2.79 20.67
N LYS A 277 9.29 -1.71 20.25
CA LYS A 277 8.40 -0.94 21.12
C LYS A 277 7.14 -1.72 21.53
N TYR A 278 6.71 -2.65 20.69
CA TYR A 278 5.43 -3.33 20.83
C TYR A 278 5.53 -4.85 21.05
N THR A 279 6.70 -5.43 20.85
CA THR A 279 6.98 -6.84 21.09
C THR A 279 7.73 -7.07 22.40
N ASN A 280 7.63 -8.28 22.97
CA ASN A 280 8.43 -8.70 24.12
C ASN A 280 9.80 -9.28 23.71
N GLU A 281 10.56 -9.80 24.68
CA GLU A 281 11.86 -10.46 24.47
C GLU A 281 11.77 -11.69 23.54
N SER A 282 10.60 -12.33 23.46
CA SER A 282 10.31 -13.44 22.55
C SER A 282 9.74 -12.98 21.20
N PHE A 283 9.78 -11.67 20.91
CA PHE A 283 9.23 -11.03 19.71
C PHE A 283 7.71 -11.16 19.53
N GLU A 284 6.98 -11.59 20.56
CA GLU A 284 5.52 -11.64 20.53
C GLU A 284 4.95 -10.23 20.69
N PHE A 285 4.00 -9.84 19.85
CA PHE A 285 3.25 -8.59 20.01
C PHE A 285 2.43 -8.61 21.30
N SER A 286 2.96 -7.93 22.32
CA SER A 286 2.47 -8.00 23.69
C SER A 286 2.09 -6.64 24.24
N ALA A 287 2.30 -5.55 23.50
CA ALA A 287 1.96 -4.21 23.94
C ALA A 287 1.04 -3.49 22.95
N THR A 288 0.08 -2.70 23.43
CA THR A 288 -0.77 -1.86 22.58
C THR A 288 -0.95 -0.46 23.14
N GLU A 289 -1.45 0.44 22.30
CA GLU A 289 -1.73 1.82 22.65
C GLU A 289 -3.14 2.19 22.18
N VAL A 290 -3.97 2.63 23.12
CA VAL A 290 -5.38 2.94 22.92
C VAL A 290 -5.61 4.42 23.11
N THR A 291 -6.05 5.09 22.04
CA THR A 291 -6.47 6.49 22.06
C THR A 291 -7.85 6.61 22.70
N VAL A 292 -7.90 7.04 23.97
CA VAL A 292 -9.13 7.06 24.78
C VAL A 292 -10.22 7.95 24.16
N LYS A 293 -9.85 9.08 23.55
CA LYS A 293 -10.81 10.00 22.90
C LYS A 293 -11.68 9.33 21.82
N LEU A 294 -11.30 8.19 21.26
CA LEU A 294 -12.10 7.47 20.27
C LEU A 294 -13.33 6.77 20.84
N TYR A 295 -13.39 6.61 22.16
CA TYR A 295 -14.49 5.98 22.87
C TYR A 295 -15.47 7.00 23.47
N GLN A 296 -15.31 8.28 23.10
CA GLN A 296 -16.26 9.33 23.48
C GLN A 296 -17.64 9.01 22.91
N SER A 297 -18.67 9.24 23.73
CA SER A 297 -20.07 9.09 23.32
C SER A 297 -20.78 10.43 23.57
N GLY A 298 -21.60 10.87 22.61
CA GLY A 298 -22.42 12.08 22.76
C GLY A 298 -21.64 13.40 22.84
N GLY A 299 -20.44 13.49 22.28
CA GLY A 299 -19.63 14.72 22.26
C GLY A 299 -18.99 15.10 23.60
N SER A 300 -19.18 14.28 24.64
CA SER A 300 -18.55 14.49 25.95
C SER A 300 -17.08 14.09 25.91
N ARG A 301 -16.21 14.99 26.36
CA ARG A 301 -14.77 14.70 26.59
C ARG A 301 -14.52 14.05 27.96
N SER A 302 -15.58 13.65 28.67
CA SER A 302 -15.52 13.08 30.01
C SER A 302 -15.92 11.59 30.02
N PHE A 303 -15.17 10.77 30.75
CA PHE A 303 -15.41 9.33 30.87
C PHE A 303 -15.72 8.95 32.32
N VAL A 304 -16.99 8.74 32.66
CA VAL A 304 -17.42 8.61 34.06
C VAL A 304 -17.79 7.19 34.44
N SER A 305 -18.36 6.42 33.50
CA SER A 305 -19.00 5.13 33.77
C SER A 305 -18.08 3.92 33.60
N ARG A 306 -18.41 2.82 34.28
CA ARG A 306 -17.76 1.51 34.08
C ARG A 306 -18.00 0.96 32.67
N SER A 307 -19.18 1.17 32.11
CA SER A 307 -19.49 0.74 30.74
C SER A 307 -18.58 1.41 29.69
N GLN A 308 -18.16 2.66 29.93
CA GLN A 308 -17.14 3.29 29.09
C GLN A 308 -15.76 2.62 29.23
N ALA A 309 -15.36 2.25 30.46
CA ALA A 309 -14.12 1.51 30.69
C ALA A 309 -14.14 0.12 30.03
N HIS A 310 -15.22 -0.66 30.17
CA HIS A 310 -15.35 -1.97 29.55
C HIS A 310 -15.20 -1.93 28.03
N ARG A 311 -15.77 -0.92 27.35
CA ARG A 311 -15.61 -0.74 25.89
C ARG A 311 -14.14 -0.53 25.48
N ILE A 312 -13.39 0.24 26.27
CA ILE A 312 -11.95 0.44 26.05
C ILE A 312 -11.20 -0.87 26.25
N LEU A 313 -11.49 -1.59 27.34
CA LEU A 313 -10.76 -2.80 27.74
C LEU A 313 -11.08 -4.04 26.92
N TYR A 314 -12.22 -4.05 26.20
CA TYR A 314 -12.64 -5.19 25.38
C TYR A 314 -11.55 -5.64 24.40
N GLY A 315 -11.17 -6.93 24.46
CA GLY A 315 -10.16 -7.53 23.59
C GLY A 315 -8.72 -7.18 23.96
N LEU A 316 -8.48 -6.53 25.11
CA LEU A 316 -7.14 -6.16 25.55
C LEU A 316 -6.46 -7.19 26.46
N GLU A 317 -7.18 -8.24 26.88
CA GLU A 317 -6.69 -9.31 27.77
C GLU A 317 -5.47 -10.06 27.22
N LYS A 318 -5.25 -10.02 25.91
CA LYS A 318 -4.12 -10.63 25.21
C LYS A 318 -2.82 -9.83 25.28
N PHE A 319 -2.84 -8.61 25.82
CA PHE A 319 -1.67 -7.75 25.92
C PHE A 319 -1.11 -7.73 27.35
N ARG A 320 0.22 -7.84 27.45
CA ARG A 320 0.96 -7.65 28.71
C ARG A 320 1.16 -6.19 29.05
N LYS A 321 1.11 -5.29 28.06
CA LYS A 321 1.26 -3.85 28.27
C LYS A 321 0.22 -3.06 27.50
N ILE A 322 -0.52 -2.21 28.20
CA ILE A 322 -1.57 -1.37 27.61
C ILE A 322 -1.25 0.08 27.96
N THR A 323 -0.98 0.88 26.94
CA THR A 323 -0.87 2.34 27.08
C THR A 323 -2.21 2.98 26.75
N LEU A 324 -2.79 3.71 27.69
CA LEU A 324 -4.00 4.50 27.50
C LEU A 324 -3.61 5.96 27.26
N ASP A 325 -3.81 6.44 26.03
CA ASP A 325 -3.56 7.82 25.66
C ASP A 325 -4.79 8.70 25.94
N PHE A 326 -4.65 9.57 26.94
CA PHE A 326 -5.66 10.50 27.41
C PHE A 326 -5.63 11.85 26.69
N PHE A 327 -4.86 12.00 25.60
CA PHE A 327 -4.84 13.24 24.84
C PHE A 327 -6.26 13.67 24.39
N GLY A 328 -6.64 14.90 24.73
CA GLY A 328 -7.95 15.46 24.44
C GLY A 328 -9.09 14.99 25.36
N VAL A 329 -8.81 14.17 26.38
CA VAL A 329 -9.75 13.80 27.44
C VAL A 329 -9.76 14.89 28.51
N ALA A 330 -10.95 15.34 28.91
CA ALA A 330 -11.09 16.40 29.91
C ALA A 330 -10.98 15.85 31.34
N MET A 331 -11.71 14.79 31.63
CA MET A 331 -11.72 14.15 32.96
C MET A 331 -12.15 12.69 32.86
N ILE A 332 -11.80 11.92 33.90
CA ILE A 332 -12.37 10.59 34.13
C ILE A 332 -13.07 10.56 35.50
N GLY A 333 -14.15 9.81 35.61
CA GLY A 333 -14.89 9.62 36.86
C GLY A 333 -14.39 8.41 37.64
N GLN A 334 -14.79 8.34 38.91
CA GLN A 334 -14.39 7.25 39.81
C GLN A 334 -14.74 5.87 39.26
N GLY A 335 -15.93 5.68 38.68
CA GLY A 335 -16.34 4.38 38.14
C GLY A 335 -15.44 3.90 37.00
N PHE A 336 -15.09 4.81 36.09
CA PHE A 336 -14.17 4.54 34.99
C PHE A 336 -12.76 4.19 35.48
N ALA A 337 -12.19 5.00 36.38
CA ALA A 337 -10.85 4.78 36.92
C ALA A 337 -10.75 3.48 37.73
N ASP A 338 -11.74 3.22 38.59
CA ASP A 338 -11.84 2.02 39.42
C ASP A 338 -11.88 0.73 38.57
N GLU A 339 -12.61 0.76 37.47
CA GLU A 339 -12.73 -0.39 36.56
C GLU A 339 -11.39 -0.73 35.89
N ILE A 340 -10.68 0.28 35.36
CA ILE A 340 -9.42 0.06 34.64
C ILE A 340 -8.27 -0.26 35.58
N PHE A 341 -8.08 0.56 36.61
CA PHE A 341 -6.83 0.55 37.38
C PHE A 341 -6.87 -0.31 38.63
N ARG A 342 -8.06 -0.79 39.04
CA ARG A 342 -8.22 -1.73 40.16
C ARG A 342 -8.90 -3.03 39.75
N VAL A 343 -10.13 -2.98 39.20
CA VAL A 343 -10.90 -4.20 38.89
C VAL A 343 -10.22 -5.02 37.80
N TRP A 344 -9.89 -4.39 36.66
CA TRP A 344 -9.22 -5.07 35.56
C TRP A 344 -7.80 -5.50 35.95
N LYS A 345 -7.05 -4.65 36.65
CA LYS A 345 -5.70 -5.00 37.13
C LYS A 345 -5.71 -6.21 38.08
N ASN A 346 -6.70 -6.31 38.97
CA ASN A 346 -6.90 -7.51 39.79
C ASN A 346 -7.22 -8.76 38.98
N LYS A 347 -8.03 -8.61 37.92
CA LYS A 347 -8.39 -9.72 37.04
C LYS A 347 -7.22 -10.17 36.16
N TYR A 348 -6.35 -9.25 35.76
CA TYR A 348 -5.16 -9.49 34.93
C TYR A 348 -3.89 -8.90 35.59
N PRO A 349 -3.36 -9.53 36.65
CA PRO A 349 -2.25 -9.00 37.43
C PRO A 349 -0.96 -8.81 36.61
N GLU A 350 -0.75 -9.63 35.59
CA GLU A 350 0.42 -9.58 34.71
C GLU A 350 0.38 -8.42 33.70
N THR A 351 -0.78 -7.77 33.51
CA THR A 351 -0.92 -6.68 32.54
C THR A 351 -0.48 -5.34 33.14
N GLU A 352 0.54 -4.71 32.57
CA GLU A 352 0.94 -3.33 32.87
C GLU A 352 0.00 -2.35 32.18
N ILE A 353 -0.61 -1.43 32.93
CA ILE A 353 -1.43 -0.33 32.38
C ILE A 353 -0.73 1.00 32.64
N ILE A 354 -0.41 1.71 31.56
CA ILE A 354 0.27 3.01 31.58
C ILE A 354 -0.70 4.08 31.10
N SER A 355 -0.72 5.23 31.78
CA SER A 355 -1.38 6.43 31.29
C SER A 355 -0.39 7.32 30.53
N LEU A 356 -0.82 7.82 29.37
CA LEU A 356 -0.08 8.77 28.54
C LEU A 356 -0.93 10.03 28.34
N ASN A 357 -0.30 11.20 28.29
CA ASN A 357 -0.97 12.49 28.09
C ASN A 357 -2.13 12.76 29.08
N ASP A 358 -2.01 12.30 30.31
CA ASP A 358 -2.98 12.60 31.36
C ASP A 358 -2.81 14.02 31.92
N ASN A 359 -3.93 14.61 32.38
CA ASN A 359 -3.94 15.86 33.12
C ASN A 359 -4.03 15.59 34.63
N GLU A 360 -4.01 16.64 35.44
CA GLU A 360 -4.03 16.52 36.91
C GLU A 360 -5.28 15.82 37.44
N ASP A 361 -6.47 16.15 36.91
CA ASP A 361 -7.73 15.52 37.30
C ASP A 361 -7.74 14.02 37.02
N ILE A 362 -7.22 13.64 35.84
CA ILE A 362 -7.10 12.24 35.42
C ILE A 362 -6.10 11.52 36.33
N ARG A 363 -4.91 12.08 36.55
CA ARG A 363 -3.89 11.48 37.43
C ARG A 363 -4.42 11.26 38.85
N PHE A 364 -5.13 12.24 39.40
CA PHE A 364 -5.74 12.12 40.72
C PHE A 364 -6.68 10.91 40.81
N MET A 365 -7.56 10.73 39.82
CA MET A 365 -8.50 9.61 39.79
C MET A 365 -7.82 8.25 39.60
N ILE A 366 -6.76 8.19 38.79
CA ILE A 366 -5.94 6.99 38.61
C ILE A 366 -5.27 6.62 39.93
N SER A 367 -4.59 7.56 40.60
CA SER A 367 -3.91 7.32 41.87
C SER A 367 -4.88 6.83 42.93
N ARG A 368 -6.05 7.46 43.06
CA ARG A 368 -7.10 7.04 44.00
C ARG A 368 -7.60 5.61 43.76
N ALA A 369 -7.68 5.17 42.50
CA ALA A 369 -8.05 3.79 42.17
C ALA A 369 -6.94 2.79 42.54
N LYS A 370 -5.67 3.15 42.31
CA LYS A 370 -4.49 2.34 42.65
C LYS A 370 -4.25 2.24 44.17
N GLU A 371 -4.49 3.29 44.94
CA GLU A 371 -4.38 3.23 46.41
C GLU A 371 -5.36 2.22 47.01
N LYS A 372 -6.59 2.17 46.51
CA LYS A 372 -7.59 1.17 46.93
C LYS A 372 -7.18 -0.26 46.56
N LEU A 373 -6.39 -0.43 45.50
CA LEU A 373 -5.83 -1.72 45.15
C LEU A 373 -4.79 -2.15 46.20
N ALA A 374 -3.83 -1.28 46.49
CA ALA A 374 -2.78 -1.56 47.49
C ALA A 374 -3.34 -1.82 48.89
N GLN A 375 -4.41 -1.12 49.28
CA GLN A 375 -5.10 -1.35 50.57
C GLN A 375 -5.87 -2.67 50.62
N ALA A 376 -6.20 -3.28 49.47
CA ALA A 376 -6.89 -4.57 49.43
C ALA A 376 -5.93 -5.77 49.39
N GLU A 377 -4.64 -5.53 49.12
CA GLU A 377 -3.57 -6.54 49.09
C GLU A 377 -2.81 -6.65 50.44
N LEU A 378 -3.00 -5.66 51.33
CA LEU A 378 -2.59 -5.66 52.75
C LEU A 378 -3.67 -6.34 53.60
#